data_AF-A0A5A9Z5C3-F1
#
_entry.id   AF-A0A5A9Z5C3-F1
#
_cell.length_a   1.000
_cell.length_b   1.000
_cell.length_c   1.000
_cell.angle_alpha   90.00
_cell.angle_beta   90.00
_cell.angle_gamma   90.00
#
_symmetry.space_group_name_H-M   'P 1'
#
loop_
_entity.id
_entity.type
_entity.pdbx_description
1 polymer ?
#
loop_
_entity_poly.entity_id
_entity_poly.type
_entity_poly.pdbx_seq_one_letter_code
_entity_poly.pdbx_strand_id
1 'polypeptide(L)'
;MGEIYGLGEITCPSGELVIVDGGHLGMWSGEDSPALVDPAAFGIHDPAVAADVAAATDFAVTGPDAATAAHSFARQPGRTLHDVPASGAERLADLFAAHCREHGFDAGLDASAGRVPHRERVRRCTEAGGGCFLMHGVPVVAVGGVPRDRPLPVLGTDTGLVIPLASPAA
;
A
#
# COMPACT_ATOMS: atom_id res chain seq x y z
N MET A 1 17.54 -7.53 24.38
CA MET A 1 17.73 -7.20 22.95
C MET A 1 18.48 -8.37 22.37
N GLY A 2 17.88 -9.11 21.44
CA GLY A 2 18.47 -10.33 20.87
C GLY A 2 19.78 -10.03 20.13
N GLU A 3 20.53 -11.08 19.79
CA GLU A 3 21.75 -10.94 18.99
C GLU A 3 21.41 -10.32 17.64
N ILE A 4 22.17 -9.30 17.21
CA ILE A 4 22.02 -8.68 15.89
C ILE A 4 23.09 -9.27 14.98
N TYR A 5 22.69 -9.87 13.87
CA TYR A 5 23.62 -10.48 12.90
C TYR A 5 23.35 -9.98 11.48
N GLY A 6 24.39 -9.95 10.65
CA GLY A 6 24.29 -9.49 9.27
C GLY A 6 23.60 -10.51 8.37
N LEU A 7 22.65 -10.04 7.55
CA LEU A 7 21.95 -10.83 6.54
C LEU A 7 22.40 -10.49 5.10
N GLY A 8 23.00 -9.32 4.91
CA GLY A 8 23.50 -8.87 3.62
C GLY A 8 23.40 -7.35 3.49
N GLU A 9 23.39 -6.88 2.25
CA GLU A 9 23.25 -5.46 1.92
C GLU A 9 22.29 -5.26 0.75
N ILE A 10 21.63 -4.11 0.71
CA ILE A 10 20.78 -3.68 -0.41
C ILE A 10 21.21 -2.30 -0.91
N THR A 11 20.95 -2.01 -2.19
CA THR A 11 21.09 -0.66 -2.76
C THR A 11 19.72 -0.12 -3.14
N CYS A 12 19.48 1.17 -2.92
CA CYS A 12 18.18 1.79 -3.22
C CYS A 12 18.35 3.08 -4.07
N PRO A 13 18.66 2.98 -5.38
CA PRO A 13 18.91 4.15 -6.22
C PRO A 13 17.70 5.12 -6.34
N SER A 14 16.48 4.60 -6.14
CA SER A 14 15.25 5.40 -6.08
C SER A 14 15.18 6.28 -4.83
N GLY A 15 15.83 5.88 -3.73
CA GLY A 15 15.60 6.45 -2.40
C GLY A 15 14.27 6.01 -1.78
N GLU A 16 13.62 5.01 -2.36
CA GLU A 16 12.35 4.45 -1.94
C GLU A 16 12.47 2.94 -1.78
N LEU A 17 12.33 2.48 -0.54
CA LEU A 17 12.39 1.07 -0.17
C LEU A 17 10.98 0.54 0.09
N VAL A 18 10.69 -0.63 -0.49
CA VAL A 18 9.44 -1.36 -0.26
C VAL A 18 9.76 -2.61 0.54
N ILE A 19 9.04 -2.83 1.64
CA ILE A 19 9.14 -4.02 2.47
C ILE A 19 7.85 -4.81 2.29
N VAL A 20 7.99 -6.00 1.74
CA VAL A 20 6.89 -6.91 1.39
C VAL A 20 7.29 -8.34 1.74
N ASP A 21 6.32 -9.17 2.08
CA ASP A 21 6.53 -10.62 2.20
C ASP A 21 6.95 -11.17 0.83
N GLY A 22 8.05 -11.94 0.81
CA GLY A 22 8.56 -12.57 -0.40
C GLY A 22 7.53 -13.46 -1.11
N GLY A 23 6.61 -14.07 -0.36
CA GLY A 23 5.50 -14.87 -0.89
C GLY A 23 4.47 -14.07 -1.70
N HIS A 24 4.52 -12.74 -1.64
CA HIS A 24 3.60 -11.84 -2.34
C HIS A 24 4.26 -11.07 -3.50
N LEU A 25 5.53 -11.33 -3.81
CA LEU A 25 6.25 -10.64 -4.89
C LEU A 25 5.58 -10.82 -6.27
N GLY A 26 4.90 -11.94 -6.50
CA GLY A 26 4.13 -12.18 -7.73
C GLY A 26 2.95 -11.24 -7.93
N MET A 27 2.52 -10.51 -6.89
CA MET A 27 1.44 -9.52 -6.98
C MET A 27 1.93 -8.13 -7.44
N TRP A 28 3.24 -7.92 -7.53
CA TRP A 28 3.80 -6.60 -7.77
C TRP A 28 3.65 -6.16 -9.24
N SER A 29 2.80 -5.15 -9.49
CA SER A 29 2.62 -4.57 -10.83
C SER A 29 3.67 -3.51 -11.22
N GLY A 30 4.49 -3.02 -10.29
CA GLY A 30 5.44 -1.94 -10.60
C GLY A 30 4.75 -0.70 -11.15
N GLU A 31 5.13 -0.28 -12.36
CA GLU A 31 4.55 0.88 -13.06
C GLU A 31 3.28 0.52 -13.86
N ASP A 32 3.01 -0.76 -14.07
CA ASP A 32 1.82 -1.23 -14.75
C ASP A 32 0.59 -1.20 -13.83
N SER A 33 -0.59 -1.25 -14.45
CA SER A 33 -1.85 -1.35 -13.72
C SER A 33 -1.91 -2.65 -12.91
N PRO A 34 -2.29 -2.61 -11.62
CA PRO A 34 -2.57 -3.80 -10.83
C PRO A 34 -3.67 -4.71 -11.41
N ALA A 35 -4.50 -4.18 -12.31
CA ALA A 35 -5.52 -4.97 -13.02
C ALA A 35 -4.91 -5.99 -14.02
N LEU A 36 -3.63 -5.85 -14.38
CA LEU A 36 -2.93 -6.76 -15.29
C LEU A 36 -2.25 -7.94 -14.58
N VAL A 37 -2.22 -7.93 -13.24
CA VAL A 37 -1.65 -9.02 -12.44
C VAL A 37 -2.63 -10.19 -12.42
N ASP A 38 -2.16 -11.38 -12.82
CA ASP A 38 -2.96 -12.61 -12.79
C ASP A 38 -3.33 -12.98 -11.34
N PRO A 39 -4.63 -13.08 -10.99
CA PRO A 39 -5.08 -13.53 -9.68
C PRO A 39 -4.51 -14.89 -9.23
N ALA A 40 -4.17 -15.77 -10.18
CA ALA A 40 -3.53 -17.04 -9.86
C ALA A 40 -2.13 -16.88 -9.26
N ALA A 41 -1.42 -15.78 -9.54
CA ALA A 41 -0.11 -15.47 -8.97
C ALA A 41 -0.13 -15.30 -7.45
N PHE A 42 -1.33 -15.16 -6.87
CA PHE A 42 -1.55 -15.07 -5.44
C PHE A 42 -2.64 -16.01 -4.92
N GLY A 43 -2.83 -17.14 -5.59
CA GLY A 43 -3.63 -18.27 -5.08
C GLY A 43 -5.13 -18.14 -5.29
N ILE A 44 -5.59 -17.18 -6.10
CA ILE A 44 -7.00 -17.07 -6.49
C ILE A 44 -7.21 -17.86 -7.79
N HIS A 45 -7.85 -19.02 -7.65
CA HIS A 45 -8.12 -19.93 -8.77
C HIS A 45 -9.62 -20.10 -9.08
N ASP A 46 -10.50 -19.67 -8.16
CA ASP A 46 -11.93 -19.64 -8.45
C ASP A 46 -12.21 -18.57 -9.52
N PRO A 47 -12.82 -18.92 -10.67
CA PRO A 47 -13.01 -17.98 -11.77
C PRO A 47 -13.88 -16.77 -11.43
N ALA A 48 -14.87 -16.93 -10.55
CA ALA A 48 -15.75 -15.84 -10.17
C ALA A 48 -15.02 -14.87 -9.24
N VAL A 49 -14.25 -15.38 -8.28
CA VAL A 49 -13.41 -14.56 -7.40
C VAL A 49 -12.29 -13.87 -8.19
N ALA A 50 -11.66 -14.58 -9.13
CA ALA A 50 -10.61 -14.01 -9.99
C ALA A 50 -11.16 -12.85 -10.84
N ALA A 51 -12.35 -13.01 -11.43
CA ALA A 51 -13.02 -11.95 -12.18
C ALA A 51 -13.36 -10.74 -11.29
N ASP A 52 -13.84 -10.98 -10.07
CA ASP A 52 -14.19 -9.92 -9.11
C ASP A 52 -12.97 -9.09 -8.67
N VAL A 53 -11.84 -9.76 -8.41
CA VAL A 53 -10.57 -9.14 -8.04
C VAL A 53 -9.94 -8.42 -9.23
N ALA A 54 -10.00 -9.00 -10.42
CA ALA A 54 -9.50 -8.35 -11.63
C ALA A 54 -10.30 -7.07 -11.96
N ALA A 55 -11.60 -7.06 -11.67
CA ALA A 55 -12.49 -5.91 -11.81
C ALA A 55 -12.45 -4.93 -10.61
N ALA A 56 -11.53 -5.13 -9.65
CA ALA A 56 -11.42 -4.25 -8.50
C ALA A 56 -11.19 -2.78 -8.91
N THR A 57 -11.65 -1.87 -8.05
CA THR A 57 -11.57 -0.42 -8.26
C THR A 57 -10.87 0.25 -7.09
N ASP A 58 -10.11 1.30 -7.38
CA ASP A 58 -9.57 2.20 -6.37
C ASP A 58 -10.54 3.38 -6.18
N PHE A 59 -10.78 3.80 -4.95
CA PHE A 59 -11.58 5.00 -4.64
C PHE A 59 -10.71 6.12 -4.09
N ALA A 60 -10.90 7.34 -4.57
CA ALA A 60 -10.35 8.54 -3.96
C ALA A 60 -11.35 9.14 -2.97
N VAL A 61 -10.88 9.50 -1.77
CA VAL A 61 -11.68 10.26 -0.81
C VAL A 61 -11.57 11.76 -1.16
N THR A 62 -12.68 12.36 -1.52
CA THR A 62 -12.79 13.75 -2.01
C THR A 62 -13.67 14.59 -1.09
N GLY A 63 -13.67 15.91 -1.30
CA GLY A 63 -14.37 16.89 -0.47
C GLY A 63 -13.48 17.60 0.56
N PRO A 64 -13.97 18.69 1.18
CA PRO A 64 -13.24 19.47 2.18
C PRO A 64 -12.75 18.67 3.39
N ASP A 65 -13.56 17.73 3.87
CA ASP A 65 -13.27 16.93 5.07
C ASP A 65 -12.59 15.60 4.75
N ALA A 66 -12.15 15.40 3.51
CA ALA A 66 -11.66 14.11 3.02
C ALA A 66 -10.55 13.48 3.88
N ALA A 67 -9.60 14.27 4.38
CA ALA A 67 -8.52 13.76 5.21
C ALA A 67 -9.04 13.23 6.56
N THR A 68 -9.90 13.99 7.22
CA THR A 68 -10.53 13.62 8.51
C THR A 68 -11.48 12.45 8.35
N ALA A 69 -12.30 12.46 7.30
CA ALA A 69 -13.23 11.38 6.99
C ALA A 69 -12.49 10.07 6.68
N ALA A 70 -11.43 10.11 5.86
CA ALA A 70 -10.64 8.93 5.56
C ALA A 70 -9.94 8.36 6.80
N HIS A 71 -9.35 9.23 7.62
CA HIS A 71 -8.68 8.83 8.85
C HIS A 71 -9.64 8.18 9.85
N SER A 72 -10.80 8.78 10.09
CA SER A 72 -11.81 8.25 11.02
C SER A 72 -12.53 7.00 10.51
N PHE A 73 -12.68 6.84 9.19
CA PHE A 73 -13.22 5.61 8.59
C PHE A 73 -12.28 4.41 8.72
N ALA A 74 -10.97 4.67 8.82
CA ALA A 74 -9.92 3.73 9.24
C ALA A 74 -9.87 2.38 8.49
N ARG A 75 -10.27 2.35 7.21
CA ARG A 75 -10.20 1.14 6.37
C ARG A 75 -8.83 0.92 5.74
N GLN A 76 -8.20 1.99 5.27
CA GLN A 76 -6.87 1.98 4.68
C GLN A 76 -6.17 3.30 5.05
N PRO A 77 -4.83 3.31 5.09
CA PRO A 77 -4.06 4.54 5.31
C PRO A 77 -4.26 5.54 4.15
N GLY A 78 -4.27 6.83 4.48
CA GLY A 78 -4.35 7.91 3.48
C GLY A 78 -5.76 8.15 2.95
N ARG A 79 -5.84 8.79 1.78
CA ARG A 79 -7.09 9.25 1.14
C ARG A 79 -7.49 8.41 -0.08
N THR A 80 -6.96 7.20 -0.19
CA THR A 80 -7.27 6.30 -1.30
C THR A 80 -7.55 4.92 -0.73
N LEU A 81 -8.66 4.33 -1.17
CA LEU A 81 -9.03 2.95 -0.84
C LEU A 81 -8.69 2.10 -2.05
N HIS A 82 -7.62 1.34 -1.97
CA HIS A 82 -7.12 0.53 -3.07
C HIS A 82 -7.77 -0.85 -3.10
N ASP A 83 -7.85 -1.42 -4.32
CA ASP A 83 -8.15 -2.82 -4.57
C ASP A 83 -9.49 -3.28 -3.97
N VAL A 84 -10.50 -2.42 -4.03
CA VAL A 84 -11.86 -2.76 -3.57
C VAL A 84 -12.48 -3.69 -4.61
N PRO A 85 -12.83 -4.95 -4.25
CA PRO A 85 -13.44 -5.88 -5.21
C PRO A 85 -14.72 -5.31 -5.80
N ALA A 86 -15.02 -5.62 -7.07
CA ALA A 86 -16.17 -5.05 -7.77
C ALA A 86 -17.49 -5.33 -7.04
N SER A 87 -17.65 -6.55 -6.50
CA SER A 87 -18.79 -6.99 -5.70
C SER A 87 -18.98 -6.22 -4.39
N GLY A 88 -17.91 -5.59 -3.86
CA GLY A 88 -17.90 -4.82 -2.62
C GLY A 88 -17.98 -3.31 -2.81
N ALA A 89 -17.86 -2.82 -4.05
CA ALA A 89 -17.71 -1.40 -4.38
C ALA A 89 -18.90 -0.54 -3.92
N GLU A 90 -20.12 -0.92 -4.29
CA GLU A 90 -21.34 -0.19 -3.92
C GLU A 90 -21.54 -0.17 -2.41
N ARG A 91 -21.37 -1.33 -1.77
CA ARG A 91 -21.49 -1.46 -0.31
C ARG A 91 -20.47 -0.58 0.42
N LEU A 92 -19.24 -0.47 -0.08
CA LEU A 92 -18.23 0.39 0.51
C LEU A 92 -18.62 1.87 0.39
N ALA A 93 -19.14 2.29 -0.77
CA ALA A 93 -19.64 3.65 -0.98
C ALA A 93 -20.79 3.99 -0.01
N ASP A 94 -21.74 3.08 0.17
CA ASP A 94 -22.84 3.25 1.13
C ASP A 94 -22.35 3.38 2.56
N LEU A 95 -21.40 2.54 2.97
CA LEU A 95 -20.78 2.59 4.30
C LEU A 95 -20.04 3.91 4.53
N PHE A 96 -19.29 4.39 3.54
CA PHE A 96 -18.57 5.66 3.64
C PHE A 96 -19.54 6.85 3.70
N ALA A 97 -20.59 6.84 2.88
CA ALA A 97 -21.61 7.88 2.90
C ALA A 97 -22.37 7.90 4.24
N ALA A 98 -22.66 6.73 4.82
CA ALA A 98 -23.23 6.63 6.16
C ALA A 98 -22.29 7.21 7.23
N HIS A 99 -21.00 6.85 7.18
CA HIS A 99 -19.97 7.38 8.08
C HIS A 99 -19.89 8.91 8.03
N CYS A 100 -19.88 9.51 6.83
CA CYS A 100 -19.84 10.95 6.66
C CYS A 100 -21.10 11.64 7.21
N ARG A 101 -22.29 11.06 7.00
CA ARG A 101 -23.53 11.58 7.57
C ARG A 101 -23.56 11.53 9.10
N GLU A 102 -23.07 10.44 9.69
CA GLU A 102 -23.01 10.26 11.14
C GLU A 102 -22.11 11.30 11.82
N HIS A 103 -21.00 11.66 11.18
CA HIS A 103 -20.01 12.58 11.73
C HIS A 103 -20.14 14.03 11.21
N GLY A 104 -21.04 14.28 10.26
CA GLY A 104 -21.24 15.60 9.65
C GLY A 104 -20.11 16.05 8.72
N PHE A 105 -19.40 15.10 8.07
CA PHE A 105 -18.32 15.42 7.13
C PHE A 105 -18.85 15.75 5.73
N ASP A 106 -18.28 16.78 5.11
CA ASP A 106 -18.36 17.03 3.66
C ASP A 106 -17.23 16.27 2.94
N ALA A 107 -17.49 14.98 2.70
CA ALA A 107 -16.59 14.09 1.98
C ALA A 107 -17.36 13.04 1.15
N GLY A 108 -16.74 12.57 0.08
CA GLY A 108 -17.28 11.54 -0.82
C GLY A 108 -16.23 10.53 -1.25
N LEU A 109 -16.68 9.46 -1.91
CA LEU A 109 -15.83 8.53 -2.65
C LEU A 109 -16.04 8.69 -4.14
N ASP A 110 -14.95 8.94 -4.87
CA ASP A 110 -14.93 8.92 -6.32
C ASP A 110 -14.20 7.68 -6.82
N ALA A 111 -14.87 6.89 -7.66
CA ALA A 111 -14.24 5.76 -8.32
C ALA A 111 -13.15 6.25 -9.29
N SER A 112 -11.96 5.69 -9.17
CA SER A 112 -10.84 6.03 -10.05
C SER A 112 -11.05 5.41 -11.43
N ALA A 113 -10.61 6.11 -12.49
CA ALA A 113 -10.68 5.59 -13.86
C ALA A 113 -9.83 4.32 -14.08
N GLY A 114 -8.89 4.03 -13.19
CA GLY A 114 -8.10 2.81 -13.15
C GLY A 114 -7.45 2.60 -11.78
N ARG A 115 -6.92 1.40 -11.56
CA ARG A 115 -6.17 1.07 -10.34
C ARG A 115 -4.81 1.75 -10.37
N VAL A 116 -4.43 2.38 -9.25
CA VAL A 116 -3.16 3.10 -9.13
C VAL A 116 -2.00 2.10 -9.15
N PRO A 117 -1.00 2.23 -10.04
CA PRO A 117 0.19 1.36 -10.05
C PRO A 117 0.91 1.31 -8.70
N HIS A 118 1.45 0.14 -8.31
CA HIS A 118 2.09 0.01 -6.99
C HIS A 118 3.30 0.95 -6.84
N ARG A 119 4.03 1.24 -7.91
CA ARG A 119 5.13 2.22 -7.89
C ARG A 119 4.64 3.62 -7.52
N GLU A 120 3.48 4.00 -8.03
CA GLU A 120 2.84 5.29 -7.72
C GLU A 120 2.29 5.31 -6.29
N ARG A 121 1.76 4.18 -5.79
CA ARG A 121 1.36 4.05 -4.38
C ARG A 121 2.56 4.24 -3.45
N VAL A 122 3.72 3.68 -3.80
CA VAL A 122 4.98 3.90 -3.06
C VAL A 122 5.34 5.38 -3.04
N ARG A 123 5.37 6.06 -4.20
CA ARG A 123 5.69 7.49 -4.28
C ARG A 123 4.79 8.34 -3.38
N ARG A 124 3.48 8.15 -3.46
CA ARG A 124 2.51 8.88 -2.62
C ARG A 124 2.70 8.59 -1.13
N CYS A 125 2.97 7.33 -0.79
CA CYS A 125 3.20 6.93 0.59
C CYS A 125 4.49 7.55 1.13
N THR A 126 5.59 7.54 0.37
CA THR A 126 6.87 8.13 0.78
C THR A 126 6.83 9.65 0.85
N GLU A 127 6.13 10.32 -0.07
CA GLU A 127 5.87 11.76 -0.03
C GLU A 127 5.06 12.17 1.22
N ALA A 128 4.19 11.29 1.71
CA ALA A 128 3.44 11.48 2.95
C ALA A 128 4.24 11.15 4.24
N GLY A 129 5.54 10.83 4.11
CA GLY A 129 6.41 10.48 5.24
C GLY A 129 6.66 8.98 5.42
N GLY A 130 6.23 8.16 4.46
CA GLY A 130 6.26 6.70 4.54
C GLY A 130 5.05 6.12 5.26
N GLY A 131 5.04 4.80 5.41
CA GLY A 131 3.94 4.08 6.06
C GLY A 131 3.56 2.83 5.29
N CYS A 132 2.27 2.49 5.28
CA CYS A 132 1.76 1.34 4.55
C CYS A 132 0.78 1.74 3.44
N PHE A 133 0.63 0.85 2.47
CA PHE A 133 -0.40 0.88 1.43
C PHE A 133 -0.81 -0.58 1.12
N LEU A 134 -1.89 -0.78 0.36
CA LEU A 134 -2.30 -2.13 -0.04
C LEU A 134 -1.76 -2.51 -1.42
N MET A 135 -1.45 -3.79 -1.58
CA MET A 135 -1.14 -4.48 -2.83
C MET A 135 -2.04 -5.71 -2.92
N HIS A 136 -3.13 -5.64 -3.68
CA HIS A 136 -4.15 -6.71 -3.76
C HIS A 136 -4.65 -7.17 -2.39
N GLY A 137 -4.91 -6.22 -1.48
CA GLY A 137 -5.35 -6.50 -0.11
C GLY A 137 -4.24 -6.85 0.88
N VAL A 138 -2.99 -7.04 0.41
CA VAL A 138 -1.83 -7.27 1.27
C VAL A 138 -1.26 -5.93 1.74
N PRO A 139 -1.08 -5.69 3.05
CA PRO A 139 -0.41 -4.50 3.55
C PRO A 139 1.10 -4.57 3.22
N VAL A 140 1.61 -3.51 2.60
CA VAL A 140 3.01 -3.34 2.21
C VAL A 140 3.54 -2.05 2.82
N VAL A 141 4.80 -2.05 3.27
CA VAL A 141 5.43 -0.85 3.85
C VAL A 141 6.29 -0.15 2.82
N ALA A 142 6.16 1.17 2.72
CA ALA A 142 7.02 2.04 1.93
C ALA A 142 7.80 3.00 2.83
N VAL A 143 9.09 3.11 2.56
CA VAL A 143 10.04 3.97 3.27
C VAL A 143 10.70 4.89 2.26
N GLY A 144 10.56 6.20 2.45
CA GLY A 144 11.21 7.24 1.65
C GLY A 144 12.50 7.74 2.28
N GLY A 145 13.26 8.54 1.53
CA GLY A 145 14.46 9.22 2.03
C GLY A 145 15.63 8.27 2.31
N VAL A 146 15.60 7.08 1.71
CA VAL A 146 16.63 6.05 1.88
C VAL A 146 17.91 6.46 1.13
N PRO A 147 19.13 6.21 1.66
CA PRO A 147 20.37 6.52 0.95
C PRO A 147 20.43 5.92 -0.45
N ARG A 148 20.81 6.76 -1.43
CA ARG A 148 20.74 6.44 -2.87
C ARG A 148 22.09 6.02 -3.45
N ASP A 149 23.16 6.37 -2.76
CA ASP A 149 24.54 6.37 -3.21
C ASP A 149 25.42 5.40 -2.41
N ARG A 150 24.85 4.66 -1.45
CA ARG A 150 25.56 3.66 -0.65
C ARG A 150 24.70 2.43 -0.36
N PRO A 151 25.32 1.25 -0.21
CA PRO A 151 24.64 0.07 0.32
C PRO A 151 24.11 0.30 1.73
N LEU A 152 23.02 -0.39 2.06
CA LEU A 152 22.42 -0.43 3.39
C LEU A 152 22.51 -1.84 3.93
N PRO A 153 23.04 -2.03 5.16
CA PRO A 153 23.08 -3.35 5.76
C PRO A 153 21.67 -3.81 6.09
N VAL A 154 21.38 -5.06 5.79
CA VAL A 154 20.20 -5.77 6.28
C VAL A 154 20.66 -6.59 7.48
N LEU A 155 20.10 -6.28 8.64
CA LEU A 155 20.43 -6.94 9.90
C LEU A 155 19.24 -7.80 10.33
N GLY A 156 19.54 -8.95 10.93
CA GLY A 156 18.58 -9.85 11.55
C GLY A 156 18.68 -9.78 13.06
N THR A 157 17.56 -10.07 13.71
CA THR A 157 17.44 -10.37 15.14
C THR A 157 16.58 -11.60 15.30
N ASP A 158 16.60 -12.21 16.48
CA ASP A 158 15.70 -13.32 16.84
C ASP A 158 14.20 -12.98 16.69
N THR A 159 13.87 -11.69 16.58
CA THR A 159 12.49 -11.17 16.49
C THR A 159 12.15 -10.50 15.16
N GLY A 160 13.08 -10.38 14.22
CA GLY A 160 12.81 -9.75 12.92
C GLY A 160 14.00 -9.02 12.28
N LEU A 161 13.70 -8.29 11.19
CA LEU A 161 14.67 -7.53 10.39
C LEU A 161 14.87 -6.11 10.91
N VAL A 162 16.11 -5.61 10.82
CA VAL A 162 16.50 -4.23 11.13
C VAL A 162 17.26 -3.67 9.93
N ILE A 163 16.77 -2.56 9.37
CA ILE A 163 17.44 -1.82 8.29
C ILE A 163 17.71 -0.40 8.82
N PRO A 164 18.96 -0.03 9.14
CA PRO A 164 19.27 1.29 9.66
C PRO A 164 19.20 2.34 8.55
N LEU A 165 18.31 3.33 8.71
CA LEU A 165 18.01 4.34 7.69
C LEU A 165 18.82 5.65 7.85
N ALA A 166 19.67 5.79 8.89
CA ALA A 166 20.55 6.95 9.09
C ALA A 166 21.92 6.60 9.73
N SER A 167 22.93 7.43 9.40
CA SER A 167 24.40 7.20 9.37
C SER A 167 25.11 6.76 10.65
N PRO A 168 26.29 6.08 10.55
CA PRO A 168 27.30 6.22 11.59
C PRO A 168 27.83 7.67 11.61
N ALA A 169 27.37 8.42 12.62
CA ALA A 169 27.88 9.67 13.21
C ALA A 169 28.00 10.96 12.35
N ALA A 170 27.70 12.08 13.03
CA ALA A 170 28.20 13.43 12.74
C ALA A 170 29.64 13.58 13.23
#